data_AF-A0A5C4TCR5-F1
#
_entry.id   AF-A0A5C4TCR5-F1
#
_cell.length_a   1.000
_cell.length_b   1.000
_cell.length_c   1.000
_cell.angle_alpha   90.00
_cell.angle_beta   90.00
_cell.angle_gamma   90.00
#
_symmetry.space_group_name_H-M   'P 1'
#
loop_
_entity.id
_entity.type
_entity.pdbx_description
1 polymer ?
#
loop_
_entity_poly.entity_id
_entity_poly.type
_entity_poly.pdbx_seq_one_letter_code
_entity_poly.pdbx_strand_id
1 'polypeptide(L)'
;MRWEEVRERFPDEWVVCEALKSRSEDGYWLIDEVALIDRFEDSSVAMKRYYELHRAQPYREYGFFHTSRETLKLREKWAGVRGPR
;
A
#
# COMPACT_ATOMS: atom_id res chain seq x y z
N MET A 1 6.64 -7.47 6.83
CA MET A 1 5.90 -7.48 8.11
C MET A 1 4.43 -7.56 7.82
N ARG A 2 3.63 -8.11 8.75
CA ARG A 2 2.18 -8.19 8.58
C ARG A 2 1.56 -6.81 8.70
N TRP A 3 0.44 -6.57 8.01
CA TRP A 3 -0.26 -5.29 8.13
C TRP A 3 -0.67 -4.96 9.57
N GLU A 4 -1.10 -5.96 10.35
CA GLU A 4 -1.40 -5.80 11.78
C GLU A 4 -0.24 -5.17 12.57
N GLU A 5 0.98 -5.64 12.34
CA GLU A 5 2.19 -5.15 13.01
C GLU A 5 2.51 -3.70 12.63
N VAL A 6 2.26 -3.32 11.37
CA VAL A 6 2.45 -1.93 10.93
C VAL A 6 1.54 -1.00 11.71
N ARG A 7 0.27 -1.39 11.90
CA ARG A 7 -0.72 -0.59 12.61
C ARG A 7 -0.38 -0.42 14.08
N GLU A 8 0.11 -1.48 14.73
CA GLU A 8 0.52 -1.43 16.13
C GLU A 8 1.74 -0.55 16.35
N ARG A 9 2.67 -0.55 15.40
CA ARG A 9 3.91 0.22 15.49
C ARG A 9 3.76 1.70 15.09
N PHE A 10 2.84 1.99 14.18
CA PHE A 10 2.64 3.30 13.57
C PHE A 10 1.14 3.67 13.56
N PRO A 11 0.50 3.83 14.73
CA PRO A 11 -0.93 4.15 14.79
C PRO A 11 -1.19 5.56 14.25
N ASP A 12 -2.32 5.73 13.55
CA ASP A 12 -2.81 7.00 13.00
C ASP A 12 -1.83 7.77 12.09
N GLU A 13 -1.07 7.03 11.28
CA GLU A 13 -0.13 7.59 10.30
C GLU A 13 -0.46 7.13 8.87
N TRP A 14 0.01 7.90 7.89
CA TRP A 14 0.11 7.48 6.51
C TRP A 14 1.42 6.75 6.27
N VAL A 15 1.33 5.55 5.70
CA VAL A 15 2.50 4.74 5.37
C VAL A 15 2.56 4.48 3.87
N VAL A 16 3.77 4.54 3.31
CA VAL A 16 4.07 4.08 1.96
C VAL A 16 4.77 2.73 2.09
N CYS A 17 4.26 1.73 1.40
CA CYS A 17 4.76 0.37 1.51
C CYS A 17 4.72 -0.39 0.18
N GLU A 18 5.59 -1.37 0.04
CA GLU A 18 5.55 -2.36 -1.04
C GLU A 18 4.74 -3.58 -0.57
N ALA A 19 3.76 -3.99 -1.36
CA ALA A 19 3.03 -5.23 -1.13
C ALA A 19 3.93 -6.43 -1.43
N LEU A 20 4.23 -7.24 -0.42
CA LEU A 20 5.07 -8.43 -0.56
C LEU A 20 4.23 -9.69 -0.79
N LYS A 21 3.09 -9.76 -0.10
CA LYS A 21 2.17 -10.88 -0.18
C LYS A 21 0.74 -10.38 -0.18
N SER A 22 0.01 -10.83 -1.18
CA SER A 22 -1.38 -10.49 -1.36
C SER A 22 -2.15 -11.67 -1.93
N ARG A 23 -3.45 -11.71 -1.65
CA ARG A 23 -4.35 -12.78 -2.08
C ARG A 23 -5.61 -12.18 -2.70
N SER A 24 -6.11 -12.82 -3.76
CA SER A 24 -7.43 -12.50 -4.30
C SER A 24 -8.48 -13.34 -3.60
N GLU A 25 -9.53 -12.70 -3.10
CA GLU A 25 -10.65 -13.34 -2.41
C GLU A 25 -11.93 -12.56 -2.75
N ASP A 26 -12.95 -13.25 -3.30
CA ASP A 26 -14.27 -12.69 -3.60
C ASP A 26 -14.27 -11.40 -4.44
N GLY A 27 -13.34 -11.26 -5.39
CA GLY A 27 -13.22 -10.05 -6.22
C GLY A 27 -12.48 -8.89 -5.55
N TYR A 28 -11.79 -9.18 -4.44
CA TYR A 28 -10.95 -8.24 -3.70
C TYR A 28 -9.52 -8.74 -3.63
N TRP A 29 -8.61 -7.78 -3.64
CA TRP A 29 -7.19 -7.99 -3.39
C TRP A 29 -6.90 -7.61 -1.93
N LEU A 30 -6.54 -8.60 -1.13
CA LEU A 30 -6.17 -8.45 0.27
C LEU A 30 -4.66 -8.47 0.39
N ILE A 31 -4.08 -7.46 1.04
CA ILE A 31 -2.63 -7.38 1.28
C ILE A 31 -2.36 -7.88 2.70
N ASP A 32 -1.66 -9.00 2.82
CA ASP A 32 -1.34 -9.64 4.10
C ASP A 32 0.00 -9.13 4.64
N GLU A 33 0.99 -8.99 3.76
CA GLU A 33 2.35 -8.59 4.13
C GLU A 33 2.87 -7.43 3.29
N VAL A 34 3.50 -6.49 3.98
CA VAL A 34 4.08 -5.29 3.40
C VAL A 34 5.51 -5.06 3.86
N ALA A 35 6.30 -4.42 3.02
CA ALA A 35 7.55 -3.76 3.41
C ALA A 35 7.27 -2.27 3.59
N LEU A 36 7.43 -1.76 4.81
CA LEU A 36 7.33 -0.33 5.07
C LEU A 36 8.51 0.39 4.41
N ILE A 37 8.22 1.42 3.61
CA ILE A 37 9.23 2.24 2.94
C ILE A 37 9.40 3.55 3.68
N ASP A 38 8.31 4.30 3.86
CA ASP A 38 8.30 5.62 4.50
C ASP A 38 6.97 5.84 5.25
N ARG A 39 6.98 6.78 6.20
CA ARG A 39 5.81 7.17 6.99
C ARG A 39 5.66 8.69 7.07
N PHE A 40 4.42 9.15 7.18
CA PHE A 40 4.04 10.55 7.10
C PHE A 40 2.78 10.80 7.93
N GLU A 41 2.65 12.01 8.46
CA GLU A 41 1.40 12.48 9.08
C GLU A 41 0.40 13.00 8.02
N ASP A 42 0.91 13.44 6.86
CA ASP A 42 0.11 14.06 5.79
C ASP A 42 -0.04 13.13 4.58
N SER A 43 -1.30 12.95 4.15
CA SER A 43 -1.68 12.10 3.01
C SER A 43 -1.07 12.58 1.68
N SER A 44 -0.93 13.88 1.48
CA SER A 44 -0.38 14.50 0.28
C SER A 44 1.10 14.20 0.14
N VAL A 45 1.83 14.17 1.26
CA VAL A 45 3.26 13.83 1.29
C VAL A 45 3.44 12.33 1.00
N ALA A 46 2.64 11.48 1.63
CA ALA A 46 2.64 10.03 1.36
C ALA A 46 2.33 9.73 -0.11
N MET A 47 1.33 10.40 -0.68
CA MET A 47 0.95 10.26 -2.08
C MET A 47 2.07 10.72 -3.02
N LYS A 48 2.71 11.85 -2.74
CA LYS A 48 3.86 12.34 -3.52
C LYS A 48 4.99 11.31 -3.52
N ARG A 49 5.33 10.78 -2.34
CA ARG A 49 6.38 9.76 -2.19
C ARG A 49 6.06 8.48 -2.95
N TYR A 50 4.81 8.02 -2.88
CA TYR A 50 4.32 6.91 -3.68
C TYR A 50 4.53 7.14 -5.19
N TYR A 51 4.20 8.33 -5.72
CA TYR A 51 4.39 8.63 -7.13
C TYR A 51 5.86 8.65 -7.55
N GLU A 52 6.76 9.16 -6.70
CA GLU A 52 8.20 9.14 -6.96
C GLU A 52 8.73 7.70 -7.08
N LEU A 53 8.35 6.84 -6.14
CA LEU A 53 8.73 5.42 -6.14
C LEU A 53 8.16 4.69 -7.36
N HIS A 54 6.88 4.93 -7.68
CA HIS A 54 6.23 4.31 -8.82
C HIS A 54 6.83 4.77 -10.16
N ARG A 55 7.26 6.02 -10.28
CA ARG A 55 7.98 6.51 -11.47
C ARG A 55 9.36 5.87 -11.60
N ALA A 56 10.07 5.68 -10.48
CA ALA A 56 11.40 5.08 -10.48
C ALA A 56 11.35 3.56 -10.77
N GLN A 57 10.36 2.86 -10.22
CA GLN A 57 10.22 1.40 -10.30
C GLN A 57 8.75 1.01 -10.49
N PRO A 58 8.17 1.20 -11.69
CA PRO A 58 6.74 0.98 -11.95
C PRO A 58 6.30 -0.49 -11.88
N TYR A 59 7.26 -1.41 -11.93
CA TYR A 59 7.02 -2.85 -11.85
C TYR A 59 6.83 -3.37 -10.41
N ARG A 60 7.16 -2.55 -9.40
CA ARG A 60 6.94 -2.90 -7.99
C ARG A 60 5.56 -2.48 -7.54
N GLU A 61 4.98 -3.27 -6.64
CA GLU A 61 3.63 -3.08 -6.13
C GLU A 61 3.64 -2.15 -4.92
N TYR A 62 3.86 -0.86 -5.17
CA TYR A 62 3.75 0.15 -4.13
C TYR A 62 2.30 0.49 -3.83
N GLY A 63 2.05 0.89 -2.58
CA GLY A 63 0.80 1.48 -2.13
C GLY A 63 1.05 2.48 -1.01
N PHE A 64 0.08 3.35 -0.76
CA PHE A 64 0.07 4.18 0.43
C PHE A 64 -1.28 4.05 1.14
N PHE A 65 -1.24 3.87 2.45
CA PHE A 65 -2.41 3.54 3.26
C PHE A 65 -2.34 4.25 4.61
N HIS A 66 -3.50 4.57 5.16
CA HIS A 66 -3.59 5.04 6.53
C HIS A 66 -3.69 3.84 7.48
N THR A 67 -2.93 3.84 8.57
CA THR A 67 -2.86 2.72 9.52
C THR A 67 -4.10 2.54 10.38
N SER A 68 -5.04 3.49 10.36
CA SER A 68 -6.38 3.28 10.92
C SER A 68 -7.19 2.21 10.18
N ARG A 69 -6.80 1.83 8.95
CA ARG A 69 -7.47 0.75 8.20
C ARG A 69 -7.15 -0.60 8.81
N GLU A 70 -8.17 -1.31 9.30
CA GLU A 70 -8.00 -2.63 9.91
C GLU A 70 -7.44 -3.66 8.92
N THR A 71 -7.93 -3.64 7.69
CA THR A 71 -7.50 -4.54 6.62
C THR A 71 -7.25 -3.78 5.34
N LEU A 72 -6.19 -4.14 4.61
CA LEU A 72 -5.93 -3.64 3.27
C LEU A 72 -6.71 -4.47 2.24
N LYS A 73 -8.00 -4.18 2.12
CA LYS A 73 -8.90 -4.80 1.14
C LYS A 73 -9.18 -3.83 0.00
N LEU A 74 -8.56 -4.06 -1.15
CA LEU A 74 -8.72 -3.26 -2.35
C LEU A 74 -9.63 -3.99 -3.33
N ARG A 75 -10.57 -3.30 -3.99
CA ARG A 75 -11.38 -3.93 -5.04
C ARG A 75 -10.49 -4.19 -6.24
N GLU A 76 -10.56 -5.37 -6.86
CA GLU A 76 -9.67 -5.73 -8.00
C GLU A 76 -9.70 -4.73 -9.17
N LYS A 77 -10.78 -3.95 -9.30
CA LYS A 77 -10.86 -2.83 -10.26
C LYS A 77 -9.83 -1.71 -10.04
N TRP A 78 -9.20 -1.64 -8.87
CA TRP A 78 -8.11 -0.70 -8.56
C TRP A 78 -6.73 -1.19 -9.05
N ALA A 79 -6.65 -2.32 -9.76
CA ALA A 79 -5.50 -2.67 -10.58
C ALA A 79 -5.34 -1.78 -11.84
N GLY A 80 -5.91 -0.58 -11.86
CA GLY A 80 -5.54 0.50 -12.79
C GLY A 80 -4.52 1.39 -12.08
N VAL A 81 -3.21 1.23 -12.29
CA VAL A 81 -2.52 1.34 -13.58
C VAL A 81 -1.50 0.20 -13.72
N ARG A 82 -1.93 -1.00 -14.14
CA ARG A 82 -1.09 -1.77 -15.07
C ARG A 82 -1.49 -1.29 -16.45
N GLY A 83 -0.74 -0.31 -16.98
CA GLY A 83 -0.90 0.10 -18.37
C GLY A 83 -0.83 -1.13 -19.29
N PRO A 84 -1.59 -1.16 -20.39
CA PRO A 84 -1.42 -2.22 -21.38
C PRO A 84 0.04 -2.19 -21.85
N ARG A 85 0.69 -3.35 -21.88
CA ARG A 85 1.90 -3.52 -22.68
C ARG A 85 1.57 -3.36 -24.15
#